data_AF-A0AAE8ZRC7-F1
#
_entry.id   AF-A0AAE8ZRC7-F1
#
_cell.length_a   1.000
_cell.length_b   1.000
_cell.length_c   1.000
_cell.angle_alpha   90.00
_cell.angle_beta   90.00
_cell.angle_gamma   90.00
#
_symmetry.space_group_name_H-M   'P 1'
#
loop_
_entity.id
_entity.type
_entity.pdbx_description
1 polymer ?
#
loop_
_entity_poly.entity_id
_entity_poly.type
_entity_poly.pdbx_seq_one_letter_code
_entity_poly.pdbx_strand_id
1 'polypeptide(L)'
;MYSAMLVSDPIQCQQGDGIVRFRHWTSPGVKIRVCIRPPSRRRYYSWCSDPVKRKPEKSAVVVIPGSVLTMFEIVIEAYGFTLDAFGVQGGAAAIDDISYNTTAIYQCQMIPHIPTLQNVTKSVCNAMKCDFDTGDCLKKLGKKWEISDEAVGPKPTGILKPLEGEFGYVNGPGDATLSLGKLQIPRTYGLQFCYFSESIGTDFEVILRPDDSKEKLVLYNVTSVDRFSQEWQCKRVFLSVNGTIDFSVRNLRNKFSYFGLDQIDLFDPLTSASACDF
;
A
#
# COMPACT_ATOMS: atom_id res chain seq x y z
N MET A 1 6.05 -32.37 9.59
CA MET A 1 5.30 -31.21 10.14
C MET A 1 3.86 -31.63 10.30
N TYR A 2 3.33 -31.65 11.53
CA TYR A 2 1.97 -32.11 11.79
C TYR A 2 0.95 -31.06 11.34
N SER A 3 -0.15 -31.54 10.76
CA SER A 3 -1.28 -30.71 10.34
C SER A 3 -2.57 -31.54 10.45
N ALA A 4 -3.66 -30.88 10.79
CA ALA A 4 -5.00 -31.46 10.87
C ALA A 4 -5.93 -30.72 9.89
N MET A 5 -6.89 -31.45 9.31
CA MET A 5 -7.83 -30.90 8.33
C MET A 5 -9.25 -31.23 8.76
N LEU A 6 -10.10 -30.22 8.79
CA LEU A 6 -11.55 -30.37 8.83
C LEU A 6 -12.08 -30.09 7.42
N VAL A 7 -12.80 -31.04 6.85
CA VAL A 7 -13.22 -31.03 5.44
C VAL A 7 -14.74 -31.03 5.38
N SER A 8 -15.32 -30.13 4.57
CA SER A 8 -16.76 -30.10 4.33
C SER A 8 -17.20 -31.23 3.40
N ASP A 9 -18.51 -31.49 3.35
CA ASP A 9 -19.09 -32.23 2.23
C ASP A 9 -18.84 -31.50 0.89
N PRO A 10 -18.86 -32.22 -0.24
CA PRO A 10 -18.70 -31.61 -1.55
C PRO A 10 -19.81 -30.59 -1.87
N ILE A 11 -19.41 -29.37 -2.19
CA ILE A 11 -20.25 -28.26 -2.62
C ILE A 11 -20.24 -28.23 -4.15
N GLN A 12 -21.40 -28.18 -4.78
CA GLN A 12 -21.52 -28.27 -6.25
C GLN A 12 -20.88 -27.07 -6.95
N CYS A 13 -21.14 -25.86 -6.45
CA CYS A 13 -20.57 -24.62 -6.96
C CYS A 13 -20.73 -23.49 -5.93
N GLN A 14 -20.12 -22.34 -6.21
CA GLN A 14 -20.26 -21.09 -5.44
C GLN A 14 -20.57 -19.94 -6.39
N GLN A 15 -21.60 -19.15 -6.11
CA GLN A 15 -21.93 -17.94 -6.87
C GLN A 15 -21.53 -16.67 -6.12
N GLY A 16 -20.62 -15.90 -6.71
CA GLY A 16 -19.98 -14.74 -6.08
C GLY A 16 -19.10 -15.16 -4.91
N ASP A 17 -18.91 -14.25 -3.96
CA ASP A 17 -18.06 -14.54 -2.80
C ASP A 17 -18.74 -15.52 -1.84
N GLY A 18 -17.91 -16.40 -1.26
CA GLY A 18 -18.31 -17.30 -0.19
C GLY A 18 -17.73 -16.82 1.13
N ILE A 19 -18.53 -16.83 2.19
CA ILE A 19 -18.13 -16.37 3.52
C ILE A 19 -18.12 -17.58 4.45
N VAL A 20 -16.92 -17.96 4.91
CA VAL A 20 -16.72 -18.97 5.95
C VAL A 20 -16.54 -18.26 7.29
N ARG A 21 -17.39 -18.55 8.26
CA ARG A 21 -17.30 -18.02 9.62
C ARG A 21 -17.14 -19.14 10.64
N PHE A 22 -16.27 -18.94 11.62
CA PHE A 22 -16.06 -19.91 12.71
C PHE A 22 -15.37 -19.26 13.91
N ARG A 23 -15.61 -19.76 15.12
CA ARG A 23 -14.75 -19.47 16.28
C ARG A 23 -13.58 -20.43 16.31
N HIS A 24 -12.45 -19.98 16.82
CA HIS A 24 -11.28 -20.83 16.96
C HIS A 24 -10.43 -20.49 18.19
N TRP A 25 -9.76 -21.50 18.72
CA TRP A 25 -8.77 -21.39 19.78
C TRP A 25 -7.54 -22.19 19.37
N THR A 26 -6.37 -21.57 19.45
CA THR A 26 -5.10 -22.24 19.11
C THR A 26 -4.06 -22.05 20.20
N SER A 27 -3.22 -23.06 20.41
CA SER A 27 -2.00 -22.93 21.19
C SER A 27 -0.99 -22.02 20.46
N PRO A 28 0.00 -21.44 21.17
CA PRO A 28 1.08 -20.71 20.52
C PRO A 28 1.74 -21.51 19.39
N GLY A 29 2.06 -20.84 18.28
CA GLY A 29 2.68 -21.45 17.09
C GLY A 29 1.71 -22.11 16.10
N VAL A 30 0.51 -22.54 16.55
CA VAL A 30 -0.49 -23.17 15.68
C VAL A 30 -1.26 -22.12 14.89
N LYS A 31 -1.32 -22.33 13.57
CA LYS A 31 -2.01 -21.46 12.60
C LYS A 31 -3.18 -22.20 11.97
N ILE A 32 -4.23 -21.46 11.62
CA ILE A 32 -5.40 -21.98 10.91
C ILE A 32 -5.55 -21.20 9.60
N ARG A 33 -5.87 -21.89 8.51
CA ARG A 33 -6.25 -21.27 7.22
C ARG A 33 -7.44 -22.00 6.61
N VAL A 34 -8.14 -21.34 5.69
CA VAL A 34 -9.24 -21.95 4.92
C VAL A 34 -8.77 -22.13 3.49
N CYS A 35 -9.00 -23.30 2.93
CA CYS A 35 -8.66 -23.63 1.55
C CYS A 35 -9.88 -24.22 0.83
N ILE A 36 -9.85 -24.21 -0.49
CA ILE A 36 -10.76 -24.99 -1.33
C ILE A 36 -9.97 -25.99 -2.16
N ARG A 37 -10.55 -27.15 -2.43
CA ARG A 37 -9.95 -28.17 -3.29
C ARG A 37 -11.02 -28.96 -4.07
N PRO A 38 -10.66 -29.61 -5.19
CA PRO A 38 -11.53 -30.58 -5.82
C PRO A 38 -11.80 -31.77 -4.87
N PRO A 39 -12.99 -32.38 -4.93
CA PRO A 39 -13.34 -33.51 -4.07
C PRO A 39 -12.34 -34.66 -4.18
N SER A 40 -12.14 -35.38 -3.07
CA SER A 40 -11.26 -36.56 -3.00
C SER A 40 -9.79 -36.31 -3.34
N ARG A 41 -9.35 -35.07 -3.56
CA ARG A 41 -7.93 -34.73 -3.66
C ARG A 41 -7.36 -34.48 -2.27
N ARG A 42 -6.14 -34.97 -1.99
CA ARG A 42 -5.48 -34.85 -0.68
C ARG A 42 -5.10 -33.40 -0.36
N ARG A 43 -3.82 -33.03 -0.41
CA ARG A 43 -3.33 -31.68 -0.07
C ARG A 43 -3.16 -30.78 -1.29
N TYR A 44 -3.92 -31.05 -2.36
CA TYR A 44 -3.91 -30.24 -3.57
C TYR A 44 -5.03 -29.21 -3.46
N TYR A 45 -4.67 -27.98 -3.08
CA TYR A 45 -5.61 -26.88 -2.92
C TYR A 45 -5.65 -26.04 -4.19
N SER A 46 -6.87 -25.68 -4.62
CA SER A 46 -7.07 -24.71 -5.71
C SER A 46 -6.83 -23.28 -5.22
N TRP A 47 -7.15 -23.00 -3.95
CA TRP A 47 -6.93 -21.71 -3.32
C TRP A 47 -6.85 -21.88 -1.79
N CYS A 48 -6.09 -21.01 -1.11
CA CYS A 48 -6.01 -20.92 0.34
C CYS A 48 -5.97 -19.46 0.79
N SER A 49 -6.58 -19.18 1.93
CA SER A 49 -6.48 -17.91 2.64
C SER A 49 -5.14 -17.77 3.35
N ASP A 50 -4.80 -16.53 3.71
CA ASP A 50 -3.79 -16.25 4.72
C ASP A 50 -4.17 -16.86 6.09
N PRO A 51 -3.19 -17.04 6.99
CA PRO A 51 -3.45 -17.52 8.33
C PRO A 51 -4.40 -16.60 9.09
N VAL A 52 -5.45 -17.19 9.66
CA VAL A 52 -6.44 -16.47 10.45
C VAL A 52 -5.78 -15.91 11.71
N LYS A 53 -5.95 -14.60 11.92
CA LYS A 53 -5.43 -13.91 13.12
C LYS A 53 -6.24 -14.32 14.34
N ARG A 54 -5.54 -14.72 15.42
CA ARG A 54 -6.15 -15.07 16.70
C ARG A 54 -6.85 -13.84 17.31
N LYS A 55 -8.18 -13.93 17.47
CA LYS A 55 -9.01 -12.94 18.16
C LYS A 55 -9.97 -13.66 19.11
N PRO A 56 -9.66 -13.74 20.42
CA PRO A 56 -10.38 -14.60 21.37
C PRO A 56 -11.89 -14.40 21.45
N GLU A 57 -12.38 -13.19 21.15
CA GLU A 57 -13.79 -12.80 21.32
C GLU A 57 -14.57 -12.68 20.01
N LYS A 58 -13.93 -12.86 18.85
CA LYS A 58 -14.60 -12.66 17.54
C LYS A 58 -14.46 -13.90 16.67
N SER A 59 -15.56 -14.30 16.04
CA SER A 59 -15.51 -15.29 14.98
C SER A 59 -14.56 -14.82 13.87
N ALA A 60 -13.73 -15.74 13.41
CA ALA A 60 -13.01 -15.59 12.17
C ALA A 60 -14.02 -15.50 11.03
N VAL A 61 -13.76 -14.58 10.10
CA VAL A 61 -14.53 -14.44 8.86
C VAL A 61 -13.52 -14.50 7.73
N VAL A 62 -13.65 -15.50 6.87
CA VAL A 62 -12.78 -15.72 5.72
C VAL A 62 -13.63 -15.68 4.46
N VAL A 63 -13.19 -14.89 3.48
CA VAL A 63 -13.87 -14.76 2.18
C VAL A 63 -13.15 -15.64 1.15
N ILE A 64 -13.88 -16.55 0.53
CA ILE A 64 -13.46 -17.31 -0.64
C ILE A 64 -13.83 -16.44 -1.85
N PRO A 65 -12.84 -15.92 -2.59
CA PRO A 65 -13.09 -14.91 -3.62
C PRO A 65 -13.75 -15.51 -4.86
N GLY A 66 -14.87 -14.93 -5.28
CA GLY A 66 -15.44 -15.11 -6.60
C GLY A 66 -16.14 -16.45 -6.80
N SER A 67 -16.72 -16.63 -7.98
CA SER A 67 -17.51 -17.83 -8.26
C SER A 67 -16.63 -19.06 -8.51
N VAL A 68 -17.02 -20.19 -7.93
CA VAL A 68 -16.40 -21.50 -8.17
C VAL A 68 -17.39 -22.35 -8.96
N LEU A 69 -17.10 -22.60 -10.24
CA LEU A 69 -18.02 -23.27 -11.17
C LEU A 69 -17.93 -24.80 -11.16
N THR A 70 -17.00 -25.34 -10.39
CA THR A 70 -16.76 -26.78 -10.26
C THR A 70 -17.05 -27.24 -8.85
N MET A 71 -17.37 -28.52 -8.69
CA MET A 71 -17.52 -29.11 -7.36
C MET A 71 -16.23 -28.97 -6.54
N PHE A 72 -16.35 -28.60 -5.28
CA PHE A 72 -15.21 -28.38 -4.38
C PHE A 72 -15.56 -28.71 -2.92
N GLU A 73 -14.53 -28.92 -2.11
CA GLU A 73 -14.62 -29.06 -0.65
C GLU A 73 -13.94 -27.85 0.01
N ILE A 74 -14.52 -27.34 1.09
CA ILE A 74 -13.88 -26.36 1.96
C ILE A 74 -13.05 -27.12 3.01
N VAL A 75 -11.79 -26.73 3.15
CA VAL A 75 -10.85 -27.33 4.09
C VAL A 75 -10.39 -26.28 5.08
N ILE A 76 -10.69 -26.47 6.36
CA ILE A 76 -10.08 -25.69 7.43
C ILE A 76 -8.85 -26.48 7.91
N GLU A 77 -7.66 -25.99 7.57
CA GLU A 77 -6.39 -26.63 7.89
C GLU A 77 -5.72 -25.95 9.07
N ALA A 78 -5.45 -26.72 10.12
CA ALA A 78 -4.60 -26.32 11.24
C ALA A 78 -3.19 -26.91 11.05
N TYR A 79 -2.15 -26.11 11.25
CA TYR A 79 -0.77 -26.54 11.07
C TYR A 79 0.19 -25.79 12.01
N GLY A 80 1.42 -26.29 12.13
CA GLY A 80 2.40 -25.69 13.05
C GLY A 80 2.27 -26.18 14.49
N PHE A 81 1.83 -27.43 14.68
CA PHE A 81 1.84 -28.11 15.98
C PHE A 81 3.27 -28.47 16.39
N THR A 82 4.05 -27.45 16.76
CA THR A 82 5.48 -27.57 17.11
C THR A 82 5.78 -27.00 18.49
N LEU A 83 4.77 -26.77 19.33
CA LEU A 83 4.96 -26.32 20.70
C LEU A 83 5.62 -27.45 21.49
N ASP A 84 6.70 -27.13 22.17
CA ASP A 84 7.35 -28.01 23.13
C ASP A 84 7.31 -27.31 24.49
N ALA A 85 6.39 -27.75 25.35
CA ALA A 85 6.19 -27.16 26.66
C ALA A 85 5.75 -28.23 27.67
N PHE A 86 6.32 -28.18 28.88
CA PHE A 86 5.98 -29.09 29.99
C PHE A 86 6.12 -30.59 29.66
N GLY A 87 7.08 -30.96 28.81
CA GLY A 87 7.30 -32.35 28.41
C GLY A 87 6.24 -32.92 27.45
N VAL A 88 5.32 -32.08 26.97
CA VAL A 88 4.33 -32.45 25.95
C VAL A 88 4.68 -31.72 24.66
N GLN A 89 5.07 -32.49 23.64
CA GLN A 89 5.32 -31.98 22.31
C GLN A 89 4.03 -31.99 21.50
N GLY A 90 3.62 -30.85 20.94
CA GLY A 90 2.45 -30.75 20.09
C GLY A 90 1.83 -29.36 20.04
N GLY A 91 0.52 -29.28 20.23
CA GLY A 91 -0.27 -28.07 20.16
C GLY A 91 -1.74 -28.43 20.01
N ALA A 92 -2.62 -27.46 20.22
CA ALA A 92 -4.05 -27.68 20.13
C ALA A 92 -4.69 -26.64 19.22
N ALA A 93 -5.69 -27.08 18.46
CA ALA A 93 -6.61 -26.23 17.72
C ALA A 93 -8.03 -26.74 17.96
N ALA A 94 -8.90 -25.85 18.42
CA ALA A 94 -10.34 -26.09 18.53
C ALA A 94 -11.07 -25.10 17.62
N ILE A 95 -12.11 -25.57 16.95
CA ILE A 95 -12.94 -24.79 16.03
C ILE A 95 -14.40 -25.05 16.39
N ASP A 96 -15.22 -24.01 16.38
CA ASP A 96 -16.65 -24.07 16.72
C ASP A 96 -17.47 -23.07 15.88
N ASP A 97 -18.80 -23.14 15.95
CA ASP A 97 -19.73 -22.24 15.26
C ASP A 97 -19.43 -22.06 13.75
N ILE A 98 -19.14 -23.17 13.06
CA ILE A 98 -18.78 -23.13 11.64
C ILE A 98 -20.03 -22.87 10.80
N SER A 99 -19.95 -21.86 9.93
CA SER A 99 -20.96 -21.58 8.93
C SER A 99 -20.31 -21.18 7.61
N TYR A 100 -20.97 -21.54 6.52
CA TYR A 100 -20.61 -21.12 5.17
C TYR A 100 -21.83 -20.52 4.50
N ASN A 101 -21.68 -19.32 3.94
CA ASN A 101 -22.75 -18.60 3.28
C ASN A 101 -22.29 -18.03 1.93
N THR A 102 -23.11 -18.17 0.89
CA THR A 102 -22.88 -17.63 -0.45
C THR A 102 -24.21 -17.40 -1.16
N THR A 103 -24.20 -16.69 -2.30
CA THR A 103 -25.42 -16.31 -3.03
C THR A 103 -26.20 -17.52 -3.55
N ALA A 104 -25.50 -18.52 -4.07
CA ALA A 104 -26.08 -19.78 -4.54
C ALA A 104 -25.01 -20.89 -4.53
N ILE A 105 -25.44 -22.12 -4.24
CA ILE A 105 -24.61 -23.33 -4.27
C ILE A 105 -25.05 -24.37 -5.31
N TYR A 106 -26.10 -24.06 -6.08
CA TYR A 106 -26.60 -24.86 -7.21
C TYR A 106 -26.83 -23.92 -8.40
N GLN A 107 -26.58 -24.41 -9.62
CA GLN A 107 -26.80 -23.64 -10.87
C GLN A 107 -26.06 -22.28 -10.88
N CYS A 108 -24.84 -22.23 -10.36
CA CYS A 108 -24.11 -21.00 -10.15
C CYS A 108 -23.72 -20.31 -11.47
N GLN A 109 -23.82 -18.98 -11.47
CA GLN A 109 -23.31 -18.14 -12.55
C GLN A 109 -21.91 -17.61 -12.22
N MET A 110 -21.16 -17.26 -13.25
CA MET A 110 -19.86 -16.62 -13.09
C MET A 110 -20.06 -15.15 -12.69
N ILE A 111 -19.97 -14.89 -11.39
CA ILE A 111 -19.85 -13.54 -10.83
C ILE A 111 -18.40 -13.35 -10.37
N PRO A 112 -17.65 -12.39 -10.94
CA PRO A 112 -16.30 -12.10 -10.51
C PRO A 112 -16.29 -11.49 -9.11
N HIS A 113 -15.28 -11.82 -8.30
CA HIS A 113 -14.99 -11.10 -7.07
C HIS A 113 -14.57 -9.67 -7.40
N ILE A 114 -15.23 -8.69 -6.80
CA ILE A 114 -14.71 -7.31 -6.77
C ILE A 114 -14.15 -7.11 -5.37
N PRO A 115 -12.82 -7.22 -5.16
CA PRO A 115 -12.24 -6.99 -3.85
C PRO A 115 -12.59 -5.58 -3.38
N THR A 116 -13.10 -5.47 -2.14
CA THR A 116 -13.30 -4.17 -1.51
C THR A 116 -11.96 -3.47 -1.43
N LEU A 117 -11.81 -2.37 -2.16
CA LEU A 117 -10.57 -1.59 -2.16
C LEU A 117 -10.35 -1.07 -0.74
N GLN A 118 -9.27 -1.53 -0.11
CA GLN A 118 -8.88 -0.99 1.19
C GLN A 118 -8.32 0.41 0.98
N ASN A 119 -9.06 1.41 1.45
CA ASN A 119 -8.66 2.81 1.40
C ASN A 119 -7.44 3.07 2.28
N VAL A 120 -6.69 4.12 1.94
CA VAL A 120 -5.57 4.61 2.74
C VAL A 120 -6.09 5.12 4.09
N THR A 121 -5.29 5.00 5.14
CA THR A 121 -5.68 5.55 6.45
C THR A 121 -5.43 7.06 6.50
N LYS A 122 -6.26 7.81 7.26
CA LYS A 122 -6.07 9.26 7.47
C LYS A 122 -4.64 9.61 7.94
N SER A 123 -4.02 8.75 8.76
CA SER A 123 -2.65 8.97 9.23
C SER A 123 -1.62 8.97 8.10
N VAL A 124 -1.81 8.14 7.07
CA VAL A 124 -0.91 8.09 5.91
C VAL A 124 -1.12 9.31 5.03
N CYS A 125 -2.38 9.73 4.85
CA CYS A 125 -2.69 10.96 4.14
C CYS A 125 -2.08 12.19 4.81
N ASN A 126 -2.22 12.35 6.13
CA ASN A 126 -1.56 13.44 6.87
C ASN A 126 -0.02 13.38 6.79
N ALA A 127 0.54 12.19 6.55
CA ALA A 127 1.98 12.00 6.44
C ALA A 127 2.53 12.28 5.04
N MET A 128 1.70 12.14 4.00
CA MET A 128 2.11 12.14 2.58
C MET A 128 1.57 13.32 1.78
N LYS A 129 0.32 13.74 2.03
CA LYS A 129 -0.31 14.85 1.33
C LYS A 129 0.35 16.16 1.76
N CYS A 130 0.75 16.98 0.80
CA CYS A 130 1.31 18.30 1.03
C CYS A 130 1.05 19.20 -0.18
N ASP A 131 0.18 20.19 0.03
CA ASP A 131 -0.12 21.31 -0.86
C ASP A 131 0.62 22.58 -0.46
N PHE A 132 1.45 22.52 0.59
CA PHE A 132 2.20 23.64 1.17
C PHE A 132 1.38 24.81 1.71
N ASP A 133 0.06 24.85 1.54
CA ASP A 133 -0.84 25.81 2.18
C ASP A 133 -1.07 25.46 3.66
N THR A 134 -1.36 24.19 3.96
CA THR A 134 -1.74 23.76 5.32
C THR A 134 -1.28 22.34 5.67
N GLY A 135 -1.23 22.06 6.97
CA GLY A 135 -1.07 20.69 7.48
C GLY A 135 0.29 20.36 8.09
N ASP A 136 0.45 19.09 8.46
CA ASP A 136 1.62 18.62 9.21
C ASP A 136 2.88 18.46 8.35
N CYS A 137 2.77 18.55 7.01
CA CYS A 137 3.93 18.51 6.13
C CYS A 137 4.82 19.75 6.30
N LEU A 138 4.24 20.91 6.62
CA LEU A 138 4.97 22.17 6.86
C LEU A 138 5.95 22.07 8.02
N LYS A 139 5.59 21.32 9.07
CA LYS A 139 6.46 21.06 10.23
C LYS A 139 7.67 20.19 9.89
N LYS A 140 7.65 19.49 8.74
CA LYS A 140 8.71 18.59 8.28
C LYS A 140 9.63 19.25 7.26
N LEU A 141 9.39 20.50 6.89
CA LEU A 141 10.23 21.23 5.96
C LEU A 141 11.63 21.38 6.56
N GLY A 142 12.64 20.93 5.81
CA GLY A 142 14.03 21.11 6.21
C GLY A 142 14.41 22.60 6.21
N LYS A 143 15.46 22.98 6.93
CA LYS A 143 15.91 24.38 7.07
C LYS A 143 16.18 25.13 5.75
N LYS A 144 16.34 24.42 4.63
CA LYS A 144 16.56 25.00 3.30
C LYS A 144 15.27 25.18 2.49
N TRP A 145 14.17 24.54 2.90
CA TRP A 145 12.89 24.64 2.24
C TRP A 145 12.19 25.90 2.74
N GLU A 146 11.81 26.74 1.79
CA GLU A 146 11.03 27.95 2.00
C GLU A 146 9.67 27.77 1.32
N ILE A 147 8.69 28.59 1.70
CA ILE A 147 7.34 28.57 1.15
C ILE A 147 7.06 29.95 0.57
N SER A 148 6.40 30.01 -0.57
CA SER A 148 5.92 31.27 -1.17
C SER A 148 4.65 31.01 -1.96
N ASP A 149 3.75 31.97 -1.96
CA ASP A 149 2.59 32.09 -2.87
C ASP A 149 2.87 33.09 -4.01
N GLU A 150 3.98 33.83 -3.94
CA GLU A 150 4.41 34.80 -4.95
C GLU A 150 5.56 34.28 -5.82
N ALA A 151 5.89 35.04 -6.87
CA ALA A 151 7.01 34.77 -7.75
C ALA A 151 8.35 34.92 -7.01
N VAL A 152 9.22 33.91 -7.12
CA VAL A 152 10.51 33.86 -6.44
C VAL A 152 11.67 33.79 -7.44
N GLY A 153 12.66 34.66 -7.26
CA GLY A 153 13.89 34.65 -8.05
C GLY A 153 13.81 35.46 -9.35
N PRO A 154 14.92 35.53 -10.10
CA PRO A 154 14.99 36.37 -11.30
C PRO A 154 14.36 35.68 -12.51
N LYS A 155 13.88 36.46 -13.48
CA LYS A 155 13.16 35.98 -14.68
C LYS A 155 13.77 34.75 -15.41
N PRO A 156 15.09 34.60 -15.59
CA PRO A 156 15.63 33.46 -16.33
C PRO A 156 15.64 32.14 -15.57
N THR A 157 15.54 32.14 -14.23
CA THR A 157 15.73 30.92 -13.43
C THR A 157 14.76 30.76 -12.25
N GLY A 158 13.99 31.81 -11.94
CA GLY A 158 13.04 31.85 -10.84
C GLY A 158 11.71 31.21 -11.18
N ILE A 159 10.94 30.91 -10.14
CA ILE A 159 9.56 30.43 -10.23
C ILE A 159 8.68 31.66 -10.39
N LEU A 160 8.25 31.96 -11.61
CA LEU A 160 7.52 33.20 -11.91
C LEU A 160 6.00 33.08 -11.76
N LYS A 161 5.49 31.85 -11.81
CA LYS A 161 4.08 31.56 -11.68
C LYS A 161 3.92 30.38 -10.72
N PRO A 162 3.26 30.57 -9.57
CA PRO A 162 2.82 29.47 -8.72
C PRO A 162 1.95 28.49 -9.50
N LEU A 163 1.94 27.21 -9.11
CA LEU A 163 1.06 26.24 -9.71
C LEU A 163 -0.36 26.41 -9.14
N GLU A 164 -0.52 26.20 -7.85
CA GLU A 164 -1.79 26.34 -7.13
C GLU A 164 -1.53 26.58 -5.64
N GLY A 165 -1.93 27.74 -5.11
CA GLY A 165 -1.67 28.09 -3.71
C GLY A 165 -0.20 28.41 -3.42
N GLU A 166 0.20 28.19 -2.16
CA GLU A 166 1.57 28.22 -1.70
C GLU A 166 2.36 27.03 -2.27
N PHE A 167 3.65 27.22 -2.54
CA PHE A 167 4.54 26.14 -2.97
C PHE A 167 5.82 26.12 -2.16
N GLY A 168 6.39 24.92 -1.98
CA GLY A 168 7.68 24.74 -1.36
C GLY A 168 8.80 24.92 -2.36
N TYR A 169 9.84 25.71 -2.04
CA TYR A 169 10.99 25.86 -2.91
C TYR A 169 12.32 25.81 -2.16
N VAL A 170 13.39 25.57 -2.91
CA VAL A 170 14.77 25.64 -2.45
C VAL A 170 15.59 26.41 -3.46
N ASN A 171 16.58 27.15 -2.97
CA ASN A 171 17.59 27.79 -3.81
C ASN A 171 19.01 27.33 -3.45
N GLY A 172 19.91 27.44 -4.42
CA GLY A 172 21.30 27.04 -4.26
C GLY A 172 22.16 28.03 -3.44
N PRO A 173 23.42 27.66 -3.16
CA PRO A 173 24.08 26.44 -3.60
C PRO A 173 23.84 25.20 -2.70
N GLY A 174 24.05 24.03 -3.29
CA GLY A 174 24.13 22.73 -2.61
C GLY A 174 22.90 21.85 -2.79
N ASP A 175 22.72 20.92 -1.85
CA ASP A 175 21.67 19.91 -1.94
C ASP A 175 20.57 20.19 -0.91
N ALA A 176 19.36 19.70 -1.19
CA ALA A 176 18.21 19.74 -0.30
C ALA A 176 17.43 18.43 -0.38
N THR A 177 16.81 18.04 0.72
CA THR A 177 15.98 16.83 0.77
C THR A 177 14.74 17.12 1.60
N LEU A 178 13.58 16.72 1.11
CA LEU A 178 12.31 16.73 1.83
C LEU A 178 11.91 15.27 2.08
N SER A 179 11.90 14.86 3.34
CA SER A 179 11.45 13.52 3.73
C SER A 179 10.00 13.59 4.19
N LEU A 180 9.13 12.83 3.54
CA LEU A 180 7.75 12.63 3.99
C LEU A 180 7.70 11.68 5.19
N GLY A 181 6.51 11.51 5.76
CA GLY A 181 6.34 10.56 6.87
C GLY A 181 6.42 9.09 6.44
N LYS A 182 6.00 8.19 7.33
CA LYS A 182 5.96 6.76 7.02
C LYS A 182 4.76 6.42 6.13
N LEU A 183 5.03 5.70 5.05
CA LEU A 183 4.07 5.13 4.12
C LEU A 183 3.67 3.73 4.57
N GLN A 184 2.38 3.54 4.86
CA GLN A 184 1.81 2.23 5.18
C GLN A 184 0.57 2.00 4.31
N ILE A 185 0.78 1.43 3.14
CA ILE A 185 -0.25 1.25 2.12
C ILE A 185 -0.77 -0.19 2.11
N PRO A 186 -2.10 -0.40 2.04
CA PRO A 186 -2.68 -1.74 2.02
C PRO A 186 -2.61 -2.44 0.65
N ARG A 187 -2.34 -1.67 -0.42
CA ARG A 187 -2.19 -2.13 -1.80
C ARG A 187 -1.38 -1.11 -2.60
N THR A 188 -1.22 -1.32 -3.89
CA THR A 188 -0.58 -0.34 -4.77
C THR A 188 -1.38 0.96 -4.84
N TYR A 189 -0.71 2.06 -4.56
CA TYR A 189 -1.19 3.43 -4.74
C TYR A 189 -0.24 4.20 -5.64
N GLY A 190 -0.68 5.31 -6.19
CA GLY A 190 0.18 6.23 -6.89
C GLY A 190 0.54 7.44 -6.03
N LEU A 191 1.76 7.93 -6.17
CA LEU A 191 2.20 9.23 -5.66
C LEU A 191 2.19 10.21 -6.82
N GLN A 192 1.43 11.28 -6.68
CA GLN A 192 1.46 12.43 -7.57
C GLN A 192 2.26 13.55 -6.92
N PHE A 193 3.05 14.26 -7.71
CA PHE A 193 3.75 15.47 -7.29
C PHE A 193 4.00 16.35 -8.51
N CYS A 194 4.10 17.66 -8.30
CA CYS A 194 4.50 18.61 -9.31
C CYS A 194 5.80 19.27 -8.88
N TYR A 195 6.70 19.49 -9.84
CA TYR A 195 7.98 20.13 -9.58
C TYR A 195 8.31 21.17 -10.65
N PHE A 196 9.07 22.18 -10.24
CA PHE A 196 9.65 23.19 -11.11
C PHE A 196 11.17 23.09 -11.02
N SER A 197 11.87 23.13 -12.15
CA SER A 197 13.32 23.16 -12.18
C SER A 197 13.82 23.79 -13.47
N GLU A 198 14.56 24.90 -13.35
CA GLU A 198 15.12 25.63 -14.49
C GLU A 198 16.66 25.61 -14.49
N SER A 199 17.27 24.95 -13.51
CA SER A 199 18.71 24.96 -13.32
C SER A 199 19.39 23.85 -14.13
N ILE A 200 20.16 24.24 -15.14
CA ILE A 200 21.00 23.31 -15.89
C ILE A 200 21.89 22.54 -14.92
N GLY A 201 21.79 21.21 -14.97
CA GLY A 201 22.59 20.29 -14.16
C GLY A 201 22.10 20.10 -12.72
N THR A 202 20.91 20.57 -12.36
CA THR A 202 20.24 20.15 -11.13
C THR A 202 19.65 18.75 -11.32
N ASP A 203 19.94 17.88 -10.37
CA ASP A 203 19.48 16.50 -10.35
C ASP A 203 18.35 16.36 -9.35
N PHE A 204 17.25 15.72 -9.76
CA PHE A 204 16.09 15.51 -8.92
C PHE A 204 15.70 14.04 -8.89
N GLU A 205 15.56 13.49 -7.69
CA GLU A 205 15.21 12.10 -7.45
C GLU A 205 14.07 11.99 -6.44
N VAL A 206 13.12 11.10 -6.70
CA VAL A 206 12.14 10.63 -5.71
C VAL A 206 12.53 9.23 -5.28
N ILE A 207 12.84 9.07 -4.00
CA ILE A 207 13.42 7.85 -3.44
C ILE A 207 12.46 7.27 -2.41
N LEU A 208 12.16 5.98 -2.53
CA LEU A 208 11.47 5.19 -1.51
C LEU A 208 12.49 4.33 -0.76
N ARG A 209 12.55 4.50 0.56
CA ARG A 209 13.32 3.65 1.46
C ARG A 209 12.39 2.63 2.10
N PRO A 210 12.37 1.36 1.68
CA PRO A 210 11.48 0.35 2.24
C PRO A 210 11.80 0.08 3.72
N ASP A 211 10.79 -0.24 4.52
CA ASP A 211 11.02 -0.57 5.93
C ASP A 211 11.77 -1.92 6.11
N ASP A 212 11.51 -2.87 5.21
CA ASP A 212 12.03 -4.25 5.28
C ASP A 212 13.36 -4.45 4.52
N SER A 213 13.88 -3.41 3.85
CA SER A 213 15.11 -3.49 3.05
C SER A 213 16.03 -2.31 3.29
N LYS A 214 17.34 -2.55 3.19
CA LYS A 214 18.35 -1.48 3.17
C LYS A 214 18.54 -0.85 1.79
N GLU A 215 18.03 -1.50 0.74
CA GLU A 215 18.12 -1.00 -0.63
C GLU A 215 17.07 0.09 -0.87
N LYS A 216 17.53 1.21 -1.43
CA LYS A 216 16.68 2.36 -1.77
C LYS A 216 16.12 2.13 -3.17
N LEU A 217 14.84 2.42 -3.36
CA LEU A 217 14.18 2.38 -4.66
C LEU A 217 14.08 3.80 -5.23
N VAL A 218 14.67 4.05 -6.39
CA VAL A 218 14.51 5.31 -7.11
C VAL A 218 13.23 5.22 -7.94
N LEU A 219 12.18 5.91 -7.50
CA LEU A 219 10.86 5.91 -8.15
C LEU A 219 10.82 6.84 -9.36
N TYR A 220 11.58 7.93 -9.27
CA TYR A 220 11.71 8.93 -10.33
C TYR A 220 13.10 9.54 -10.27
N ASN A 221 13.71 9.76 -11.42
CA ASN A 221 14.94 10.53 -11.54
C ASN A 221 14.94 11.39 -12.79
N VAL A 222 15.52 12.58 -12.65
CA VAL A 222 15.85 13.45 -13.76
C VAL A 222 17.24 14.00 -13.52
N THR A 223 18.16 13.64 -14.40
CA THR A 223 19.50 14.21 -14.48
C THR A 223 19.53 15.19 -15.63
N SER A 224 19.94 16.43 -15.36
CA SER A 224 19.88 17.56 -16.29
C SER A 224 18.50 17.75 -16.94
N VAL A 225 17.69 18.67 -16.40
CA VAL A 225 16.45 19.12 -17.06
C VAL A 225 16.84 19.80 -18.38
N ASP A 226 16.78 19.05 -19.47
CA ASP A 226 17.27 19.45 -20.80
C ASP A 226 16.30 20.41 -21.54
N ARG A 227 15.37 21.02 -20.80
CA ARG A 227 14.36 21.93 -21.34
C ARG A 227 14.20 23.12 -20.42
N PHE A 228 14.54 24.29 -20.94
CA PHE A 228 14.17 25.59 -20.40
C PHE A 228 12.64 25.75 -20.46
N SER A 229 11.92 25.02 -19.61
CA SER A 229 10.48 25.18 -19.48
C SER A 229 10.20 25.87 -18.16
N GLN A 230 9.76 27.12 -18.23
CA GLN A 230 9.26 27.89 -17.08
C GLN A 230 7.88 27.38 -16.60
N GLU A 231 7.62 26.08 -16.76
CA GLU A 231 6.35 25.43 -16.50
C GLU A 231 6.53 24.29 -15.51
N TRP A 232 5.59 24.17 -14.59
CA TRP A 232 5.53 23.07 -13.64
C TRP A 232 5.32 21.72 -14.33
N GLN A 233 6.07 20.72 -13.89
CA GLN A 233 6.02 19.36 -14.40
C GLN A 233 5.40 18.44 -13.36
N CYS A 234 4.19 17.96 -13.64
CA CYS A 234 3.52 16.99 -12.78
C CYS A 234 3.82 15.56 -13.20
N LYS A 235 4.18 14.71 -12.23
CA LYS A 235 4.52 13.30 -12.43
C LYS A 235 3.74 12.42 -11.48
N ARG A 236 3.60 11.17 -11.88
CA ARG A 236 2.95 10.10 -11.12
C ARG A 236 3.86 8.89 -11.09
N VAL A 237 4.07 8.33 -9.91
CA VAL A 237 4.84 7.09 -9.71
C VAL A 237 4.04 6.11 -8.87
N PHE A 238 4.25 4.81 -9.07
CA PHE A 238 3.52 3.79 -8.33
C PHE A 238 4.30 3.32 -7.11
N LEU A 239 3.58 3.15 -6.00
CA LEU A 239 4.07 2.69 -4.71
C LEU A 239 3.50 1.30 -4.45
N SER A 240 4.36 0.31 -4.28
CA SER A 240 3.97 -1.09 -4.03
C SER A 240 4.47 -1.63 -2.70
N VAL A 241 5.33 -0.90 -1.99
CA VAL A 241 5.94 -1.32 -0.73
C VAL A 241 5.86 -0.20 0.31
N ASN A 242 5.84 -0.58 1.58
CA ASN A 242 5.85 0.35 2.71
C ASN A 242 7.26 0.90 2.94
N GLY A 243 7.35 2.12 3.45
CA GLY A 243 8.64 2.77 3.67
C GLY A 243 8.55 4.27 3.91
N THR A 244 9.62 5.00 3.62
CA THR A 244 9.68 6.47 3.70
C THR A 244 10.02 7.04 2.33
N ILE A 245 9.35 8.12 1.93
CA ILE A 245 9.57 8.79 0.64
C ILE A 245 10.40 10.04 0.86
N ASP A 246 11.42 10.24 0.02
CA ASP A 246 12.23 11.44 -0.03
C ASP A 246 12.22 12.07 -1.40
N PHE A 247 12.13 13.39 -1.42
CA PHE A 247 12.39 14.23 -2.57
C PHE A 247 13.79 14.82 -2.42
N SER A 248 14.74 14.32 -3.20
CA SER A 248 16.16 14.70 -3.15
C SER A 248 16.50 15.58 -4.34
N VAL A 249 16.92 16.81 -4.07
CA VAL A 249 17.40 17.77 -5.07
C VAL A 249 18.88 17.97 -4.85
N ARG A 250 19.69 17.77 -5.89
CA ARG A 250 21.15 17.89 -5.82
C ARG A 250 21.68 18.84 -6.87
N ASN A 251 22.89 19.33 -6.60
CA ASN A 251 23.65 20.16 -7.52
C ASN A 251 22.93 21.47 -7.92
N LEU A 252 22.31 22.15 -6.94
CA LEU A 252 21.92 23.54 -7.13
C LEU A 252 23.21 24.37 -7.19
N ARG A 253 23.58 24.80 -8.40
CA ARG A 253 24.94 25.30 -8.68
C ARG A 253 25.26 26.61 -7.99
N ASN A 254 24.30 27.51 -7.91
CA ASN A 254 24.51 28.86 -7.37
C ASN A 254 23.21 29.43 -6.78
N LYS A 255 23.28 30.64 -6.24
CA LYS A 255 22.16 31.36 -5.61
C LYS A 255 20.98 31.69 -6.55
N PHE A 256 21.14 31.49 -7.85
CA PHE A 256 20.10 31.67 -8.84
C PHE A 256 19.51 30.34 -9.32
N SER A 257 19.93 29.22 -8.73
CA SER A 257 19.34 27.92 -9.01
C SER A 257 18.13 27.69 -8.12
N TYR A 258 16.93 27.66 -8.70
CA TYR A 258 15.67 27.42 -7.99
C TYR A 258 15.08 26.07 -8.37
N PHE A 259 14.47 25.42 -7.38
CA PHE A 259 13.67 24.22 -7.55
C PHE A 259 12.41 24.34 -6.68
N GLY A 260 11.25 24.02 -7.25
CA GLY A 260 9.96 24.06 -6.58
C GLY A 260 9.32 22.68 -6.49
N LEU A 261 8.56 22.42 -5.43
CA LEU A 261 7.66 21.29 -5.26
C LEU A 261 6.28 21.79 -4.87
N ASP A 262 5.28 21.13 -5.39
CA ASP A 262 3.88 21.41 -5.09
C ASP A 262 3.01 20.16 -5.34
N GLN A 263 1.78 20.18 -4.82
CA GLN A 263 0.70 19.22 -5.09
C GLN A 263 1.14 17.76 -4.88
N ILE A 264 1.74 17.49 -3.73
CA ILE A 264 2.09 16.13 -3.33
C ILE A 264 0.83 15.45 -2.80
N ASP A 265 0.38 14.40 -3.47
CA ASP A 265 -0.81 13.65 -3.05
C ASP A 265 -0.71 12.16 -3.38
N LEU A 266 -1.48 11.35 -2.67
CA LEU A 266 -1.69 9.95 -3.00
C LEU A 266 -2.94 9.81 -3.87
N PHE A 267 -2.85 9.06 -4.96
CA PHE A 267 -3.99 8.76 -5.82
C PHE A 267 -4.22 7.25 -5.92
N ASP A 268 -5.48 6.88 -6.10
CA ASP A 268 -5.86 5.50 -6.34
C ASP A 268 -5.82 5.19 -7.84
N PRO A 269 -4.97 4.26 -8.31
CA PRO A 269 -4.85 3.95 -9.73
C PRO A 269 -6.12 3.36 -10.35
N LEU A 270 -7.04 2.81 -9.56
CA LEU A 270 -8.27 2.19 -10.07
C LEU A 270 -9.37 3.22 -10.30
N THR A 271 -9.49 4.22 -9.44
CA THR A 271 -10.50 5.29 -9.56
C THR A 271 -9.94 6.53 -10.25
N SER A 272 -8.62 6.65 -10.37
CA SER A 272 -7.92 7.84 -10.85
C SER A 272 -8.21 9.11 -10.04
N ALA A 273 -8.68 8.96 -8.80
CA ALA A 273 -8.98 10.05 -7.87
C ALA A 273 -7.96 10.10 -6.71
N SER A 274 -7.95 11.20 -5.96
CA SER A 274 -7.18 11.28 -4.71
C SER A 274 -7.60 10.15 -3.78
N ALA A 275 -6.62 9.47 -3.20
CA ALA A 275 -6.82 8.45 -2.17
C ALA A 275 -7.01 9.05 -0.78
N CYS A 276 -6.87 10.38 -0.66
CA CYS A 276 -6.91 11.11 0.59
C CYS A 276 -8.14 12.01 0.76
N ASP A 277 -9.05 11.99 -0.21
CA ASP A 277 -10.36 12.62 -0.12
C ASP A 277 -11.35 11.61 0.49
N PHE A 278 -11.76 11.87 1.73
CA PHE A 278 -12.63 11.01 2.54
C PHE A 278 -14.06 11.55 2.66
#